data_AF-A0A3D8QYS4-F1
#
_entry.id   AF-A0A3D8QYS4-F1
#
_cell.length_a   1.000
_cell.length_b   1.000
_cell.length_c   1.000
_cell.angle_alpha   90.00
_cell.angle_beta   90.00
_cell.angle_gamma   90.00
#
_symmetry.space_group_name_H-M   'P 1'
#
loop_
_entity.id
_entity.type
_entity.pdbx_description
1 polymer ?
#
loop_
_entity_poly.entity_id
_entity_poly.type
_entity_poly.pdbx_seq_one_letter_code
_entity_poly.pdbx_strand_id
1 'polypeptide(L)'
;MADASSSRLAKNPIRYSVDTYDLCIMVIKIRLARFGRRKAPFYNIVVAHARTARNSKPIEVLGTYDPIPKMPTEGEGKPFKDVKLDSARAKYWLGVGAQPSDPAWRLLSML
;
A
#
# COMPACT_ATOMS: atom_id res chain seq x y z
N MET A 1 -27.13 -33.45 -50.90
CA MET A 1 -25.93 -33.02 -50.15
C MET A 1 -25.84 -31.51 -50.26
N ALA A 2 -26.27 -30.80 -49.21
CA ALA A 2 -26.23 -29.35 -49.14
C ALA A 2 -25.21 -28.97 -48.06
N ASP A 3 -24.14 -28.30 -48.45
CA ASP A 3 -23.35 -27.46 -47.55
C ASP A 3 -22.74 -26.34 -48.40
N ALA A 4 -23.32 -25.15 -48.28
CA ALA A 4 -22.65 -23.92 -48.64
C ALA A 4 -23.06 -22.82 -47.65
N SER A 5 -22.09 -22.46 -46.80
CA SER A 5 -21.81 -21.08 -46.41
C SER A 5 -22.90 -20.34 -45.63
N SER A 6 -22.95 -20.62 -44.33
CA SER A 6 -23.46 -19.67 -43.34
C SER A 6 -22.43 -19.52 -42.22
N SER A 7 -21.75 -18.38 -42.16
CA SER A 7 -21.97 -17.44 -41.05
C SER A 7 -20.90 -16.36 -40.93
N ARG A 8 -21.40 -15.12 -40.99
CA ARG A 8 -21.10 -13.98 -40.09
C ARG A 8 -19.69 -13.40 -40.10
N LEU A 9 -19.60 -12.28 -40.83
CA LEU A 9 -18.92 -11.03 -40.48
C LEU A 9 -18.59 -10.90 -38.98
N ALA A 10 -17.36 -11.27 -38.59
CA ALA A 10 -16.77 -10.79 -37.35
C ALA A 10 -16.32 -9.35 -37.60
N LYS A 11 -17.19 -8.38 -37.27
CA LYS A 11 -16.75 -7.02 -36.99
C LYS A 11 -15.80 -7.12 -35.81
N ASN A 12 -14.49 -7.04 -36.07
CA ASN A 12 -13.50 -6.87 -35.03
C ASN A 12 -13.51 -5.40 -34.60
N PRO A 13 -14.16 -5.00 -33.49
CA PRO A 13 -13.81 -3.73 -32.89
C PRO A 13 -12.37 -3.87 -32.43
N ILE A 14 -11.54 -2.91 -32.83
CA ILE A 14 -10.18 -2.73 -32.32
C ILE A 14 -10.31 -2.70 -30.79
N ARG A 15 -10.03 -3.83 -30.14
CA ARG A 15 -9.90 -3.88 -28.68
C ARG A 15 -8.64 -3.09 -28.40
N TYR A 16 -8.79 -1.83 -27.99
CA TYR A 16 -7.74 -1.17 -27.25
C TYR A 16 -7.48 -2.04 -26.02
N SER A 17 -6.43 -2.87 -26.09
CA SER A 17 -5.78 -3.42 -24.90
C SER A 17 -5.18 -2.20 -24.21
N VAL A 18 -6.00 -1.52 -23.40
CA VAL A 18 -5.45 -0.71 -22.32
C VAL A 18 -4.82 -1.72 -21.40
N ASP A 19 -3.53 -1.96 -21.65
CA ASP A 19 -2.67 -2.67 -20.76
C ASP A 19 -2.90 -2.05 -19.37
N THR A 20 -3.60 -2.78 -18.49
CA THR A 20 -3.86 -2.44 -17.07
C THR A 20 -2.57 -2.12 -16.31
N TYR A 21 -1.44 -2.31 -16.98
CA TYR A 21 -0.09 -2.05 -16.58
C TYR A 21 0.27 -0.57 -16.41
N ASP A 22 -0.43 0.35 -17.08
CA ASP A 22 -0.06 1.77 -17.06
C ASP A 22 -0.81 2.59 -15.98
N LEU A 23 -2.07 2.25 -15.69
CA LEU A 23 -2.85 2.93 -14.65
C LEU A 23 -2.33 2.67 -13.22
N CYS A 24 -1.59 1.58 -12.99
CA CYS A 24 -1.10 1.20 -11.67
C CYS A 24 0.21 1.94 -11.27
N ILE A 25 0.99 2.41 -12.25
CA ILE A 25 2.27 3.13 -12.00
C ILE A 25 2.01 4.48 -11.32
N MET A 26 0.87 5.10 -11.67
CA MET A 26 0.38 6.36 -11.11
C MET A 26 -0.18 6.24 -9.70
N VAL A 27 -0.46 5.04 -9.20
CA VAL A 27 -1.10 4.87 -7.88
C VAL A 27 -0.06 4.98 -6.77
N ILE A 28 -0.11 6.08 -6.03
CA ILE A 28 0.64 6.29 -4.80
C ILE A 28 -0.07 5.58 -3.66
N LYS A 29 0.67 4.78 -2.89
CA LYS A 29 0.14 4.07 -1.72
C LYS A 29 0.91 4.41 -0.46
N ILE A 30 0.17 4.52 0.65
CA ILE A 30 0.73 4.52 1.99
C ILE A 30 0.74 3.08 2.48
N ARG A 31 1.92 2.51 2.70
CA ARG A 31 2.09 1.09 3.03
C ARG A 31 3.16 0.87 4.09
N LEU A 32 3.18 -0.33 4.68
CA LEU A 32 4.19 -0.73 5.65
C LEU A 32 5.35 -1.46 4.96
N ALA A 33 6.56 -0.92 5.07
CA ALA A 33 7.78 -1.59 4.66
C ALA A 33 8.36 -2.37 5.84
N ARG A 34 8.57 -3.69 5.67
CA ARG A 34 9.04 -4.57 6.75
C ARG A 34 10.56 -4.58 6.82
N PHE A 35 11.07 -4.20 7.98
CA PHE A 35 12.47 -4.26 8.40
C PHE A 35 12.62 -5.14 9.65
N GLY A 36 13.85 -5.26 10.13
CA GLY A 36 14.19 -6.03 11.32
C GLY A 36 14.56 -7.48 11.04
N ARG A 37 14.79 -8.23 12.11
CA ARG A 37 15.26 -9.63 12.07
C ARG A 37 14.08 -10.59 12.19
N ARG A 38 14.33 -11.88 12.00
CA ARG A 38 13.35 -12.93 12.33
C ARG A 38 12.97 -12.81 13.82
N LYS A 39 11.67 -12.86 14.13
CA LYS A 39 11.08 -12.62 15.46
C LYS A 39 11.27 -11.21 16.05
N ALA A 40 11.82 -10.26 15.29
CA ALA A 40 11.91 -8.85 15.66
C ALA A 40 11.46 -7.97 14.49
N PRO A 41 10.15 -7.98 14.14
CA PRO A 41 9.61 -7.17 13.07
C PRO A 41 9.63 -5.69 13.42
N PHE A 42 10.07 -4.85 12.49
CA PHE A 42 9.98 -3.41 12.56
C PHE A 42 9.37 -2.89 11.26
N TYR A 43 8.48 -1.90 11.31
CA TYR A 43 7.82 -1.40 10.10
C TYR A 43 8.08 0.09 9.91
N ASN A 44 8.38 0.49 8.68
CA ASN A 44 8.34 1.90 8.29
C ASN A 44 7.02 2.18 7.60
N ILE A 45 6.37 3.27 7.96
CA ILE A 45 5.19 3.80 7.27
C ILE A 45 5.73 4.63 6.12
N VAL A 46 5.52 4.17 4.89
CA VAL A 46 6.14 4.76 3.70
C VAL A 46 5.13 5.10 2.63
N VAL A 47 5.44 6.14 1.86
CA VAL A 47 4.74 6.49 0.63
C VAL A 47 5.54 5.94 -0.54
N ALA A 48 4.91 5.10 -1.36
CA ALA A 48 5.56 4.51 -2.52
C ALA A 48 4.55 4.19 -3.63
N HIS A 49 5.03 4.07 -4.86
CA HIS A 49 4.22 3.60 -5.98
C HIS A 49 3.79 2.14 -5.78
N ALA A 50 2.57 1.81 -6.20
CA ALA A 50 1.97 0.49 -5.97
C ALA A 50 2.80 -0.69 -6.53
N ARG A 51 3.48 -0.51 -7.67
CA ARG A 51 4.28 -1.56 -8.34
C ARG A 51 5.70 -1.75 -7.81
N THR A 52 6.15 -0.89 -6.91
CA THR A 52 7.52 -0.97 -6.40
C THR A 52 7.65 -2.08 -5.37
N ALA A 53 8.82 -2.74 -5.31
CA ALA A 53 9.09 -3.78 -4.33
C ALA A 53 8.89 -3.26 -2.89
N ARG A 54 8.42 -4.11 -1.97
CA ARG A 54 8.02 -3.71 -0.60
C ARG A 54 9.07 -2.88 0.14
N ASN A 55 10.35 -3.25 0.00
CA ASN A 55 11.48 -2.65 0.71
C ASN A 55 12.37 -1.79 -0.22
N SER A 56 11.90 -1.46 -1.43
CA SER A 56 12.61 -0.52 -2.30
C SER A 56 12.60 0.89 -1.72
N LYS A 57 13.47 1.76 -2.24
CA LYS A 57 13.53 3.16 -1.85
C LYS A 57 12.14 3.81 -2.02
N PRO A 58 11.48 4.24 -0.93
CA PRO A 58 10.19 4.90 -1.02
C PRO A 58 10.36 6.34 -1.51
N ILE A 59 9.23 6.97 -1.87
CA ILE A 59 9.17 8.41 -2.14
C ILE A 59 9.48 9.17 -0.84
N GLU A 60 8.83 8.75 0.24
CA GLU A 60 8.96 9.37 1.57
C GLU A 60 8.71 8.35 2.69
N VAL A 61 9.38 8.55 3.83
CA VAL A 61 9.12 7.80 5.07
C VAL A 61 8.37 8.72 6.02
N LEU A 62 7.09 8.41 6.29
CA LEU A 62 6.23 9.20 7.16
C LEU A 62 6.46 8.87 8.65
N GLY A 63 6.99 7.69 8.94
CA GLY A 63 7.08 7.22 10.30
C GLY A 63 7.54 5.78 10.47
N THR A 64 7.46 5.31 11.71
CA THR A 64 7.85 3.97 12.12
C THR A 64 6.80 3.37 13.03
N TYR A 65 6.62 2.06 12.93
CA TYR A 65 5.71 1.26 13.74
C TYR A 65 6.44 0.04 14.29
N ASP A 66 6.46 -0.07 15.62
CA ASP A 66 6.91 -1.25 16.33
C ASP A 66 5.68 -2.06 16.79
N PRO A 67 5.46 -3.27 16.24
CA PRO A 67 4.33 -4.10 16.62
C PRO A 67 4.53 -4.80 17.97
N ILE A 68 5.78 -4.84 18.48
CA ILE A 68 6.10 -5.51 19.74
C ILE A 68 5.64 -4.60 20.88
N PRO A 69 4.73 -5.08 21.76
CA PRO A 69 4.30 -4.30 22.90
C PRO A 69 5.48 -4.08 23.86
N LYS A 70 5.70 -2.82 24.24
CA LYS A 70 6.69 -2.47 25.25
C LYS A 70 6.01 -2.31 26.60
N MET A 71 6.72 -2.76 27.63
CA MET A 71 6.31 -2.58 29.01
C MET A 71 6.77 -1.20 29.46
N PRO A 72 5.92 -0.42 30.15
CA PRO A 72 6.35 0.82 30.79
C PRO A 72 7.46 0.54 31.81
N THR A 73 8.49 1.39 31.83
CA THR A 73 9.63 1.25 32.74
C THR A 73 9.25 1.41 34.22
N GLU A 74 8.13 2.07 34.52
CA GLU A 74 7.73 2.43 35.90
C GLU A 74 6.58 1.59 36.49
N GLY A 75 6.46 0.32 36.10
CA GLY A 75 5.81 -0.69 36.93
C GLY A 75 4.29 -0.80 36.89
N GLU A 76 3.54 0.20 36.44
CA GLU A 76 2.07 0.12 36.36
C GLU A 76 1.54 0.75 35.06
N GLY A 77 1.40 -0.05 34.00
CA GLY A 77 0.71 0.42 32.81
C GLY A 77 0.43 -0.67 31.80
N LYS A 78 -0.58 -0.41 30.96
CA LYS A 78 -0.95 -1.32 29.87
C LYS A 78 0.20 -1.38 28.85
N PRO A 79 0.47 -2.56 28.27
CA PRO A 79 1.43 -2.65 27.18
C PRO A 79 1.01 -1.74 26.03
N PHE A 80 1.94 -0.92 25.53
CA PHE A 80 1.71 -0.02 24.42
C PHE A 80 2.58 -0.38 23.22
N LYS A 81 2.12 0.02 22.03
CA LYS A 81 2.86 -0.15 20.78
C LYS A 81 3.38 1.20 20.34
N ASP A 82 4.66 1.27 19.98
CA ASP A 82 5.26 2.51 19.53
C ASP A 82 4.88 2.79 18.09
N VAL A 83 4.17 3.90 17.88
CA VAL A 83 3.88 4.46 16.56
C VAL A 83 4.42 5.87 16.53
N LYS A 84 5.38 6.13 15.65
CA LYS A 84 5.88 7.48 15.35
C LYS A 84 5.41 7.84 13.95
N LEU A 85 4.62 8.90 13.81
CA LEU A 85 4.09 9.33 12.52
C LEU A 85 4.11 10.85 12.43
N ASP A 86 4.57 11.38 11.29
CA ASP A 86 4.32 12.76 10.91
C ASP A 86 2.88 12.90 10.39
N SER A 87 2.00 13.40 11.26
CA SER A 87 0.58 13.56 10.96
C SER A 87 0.32 14.65 9.90
N ALA A 88 1.16 15.67 9.79
CA ALA A 88 1.00 16.73 8.80
C ALA A 88 1.29 16.20 7.40
N ARG A 89 2.39 15.46 7.24
CA ARG A 89 2.74 14.83 5.96
C ARG A 89 1.78 13.71 5.58
N ALA A 90 1.32 12.91 6.55
CA ALA A 90 0.31 11.88 6.29
C ALA A 90 -1.00 12.50 5.73
N LYS A 91 -1.50 13.58 6.34
CA LYS A 91 -2.69 14.30 5.87
C LYS A 91 -2.53 14.88 4.47
N TYR A 92 -1.36 15.44 4.17
CA TYR A 92 -1.04 15.94 2.82
C TYR A 92 -1.19 14.83 1.77
N TRP A 93 -0.56 13.67 2.00
CA TRP A 93 -0.62 12.56 1.05
C TRP A 93 -2.02 11.98 0.88
N LEU A 94 -2.81 11.93 1.95
CA LEU A 94 -4.22 11.57 1.88
C LEU A 94 -5.02 12.57 1.01
N GLY A 95 -4.76 13.87 1.15
CA GLY A 95 -5.38 14.91 0.33
C GLY A 95 -5.00 14.86 -1.16
N VAL A 96 -3.77 14.43 -1.47
CA VAL A 96 -3.29 14.19 -2.85
C VAL A 96 -3.92 12.93 -3.47
N GLY A 97 -4.62 12.12 -2.68
CA GLY A 97 -5.29 10.90 -3.14
C GLY A 97 -4.46 9.63 -2.99
N ALA A 98 -3.41 9.64 -2.15
CA ALA A 98 -2.66 8.44 -1.83
C ALA A 98 -3.57 7.39 -1.18
N GLN A 99 -3.49 6.15 -1.65
CA GLN A 99 -4.35 5.06 -1.18
C GLN A 99 -3.64 4.27 -0.07
N PRO A 100 -4.10 4.34 1.19
CA PRO A 100 -3.51 3.57 2.27
C PRO A 100 -3.87 2.09 2.16
N SER A 101 -2.92 1.22 2.49
CA SER A 101 -3.19 -0.22 2.68
C SER A 101 -4.00 -0.47 3.96
N ASP A 102 -4.79 -1.54 4.02
CA ASP A 102 -5.62 -1.90 5.20
C ASP A 102 -4.90 -1.79 6.56
N PRO A 103 -3.68 -2.33 6.77
CA PRO A 103 -2.99 -2.18 8.05
C PRO A 103 -2.54 -0.73 8.31
N ALA A 104 -2.15 0.01 7.27
CA ALA A 104 -1.79 1.42 7.40
C ALA A 104 -3.03 2.28 7.72
N TRP A 105 -4.18 1.99 7.10
CA TRP A 105 -5.45 2.65 7.40
C TRP A 105 -5.84 2.46 8.87
N ARG A 106 -5.75 1.24 9.39
CA ARG A 106 -6.03 0.97 10.80
C ARG A 106 -5.15 1.81 11.73
N LEU A 107 -3.85 1.88 11.46
CA LEU A 107 -2.93 2.72 12.23
C LEU A 107 -3.27 4.21 12.14
N LEU A 108 -3.60 4.70 10.94
CA LEU A 108 -3.97 6.10 10.72
C LEU A 108 -5.31 6.45 11.38
N SER A 109 -6.25 5.51 11.48
CA SER A 109 -7.56 5.73 12.11
C SER A 109 -7.52 5.72 13.64
N MET A 110 -6.45 5.20 14.23
CA MET A 110 -6.26 5.10 15.68
C MET A 110 -5.48 6.31 16.26
N LEU A 111 -4.91 7.15 15.39
CA LEU A 111 -4.14 8.35 15.70
C LEU A 111 -4.99 9.60 15.52
#